data_AF-A0A162MSW2-F1
#
_entry.id   AF-A0A162MSW2-F1
#
_cell.length_a   1.000
_cell.length_b   1.000
_cell.length_c   1.000
_cell.angle_alpha   90.00
_cell.angle_beta   90.00
_cell.angle_gamma   90.00
#
_symmetry.space_group_name_H-M   'P 1'
#
loop_
_entity.id
_entity.type
_entity.pdbx_description
1 polymer ?
#
loop_
_entity_poly.entity_id
_entity_poly.type
_entity_poly.pdbx_seq_one_letter_code
_entity_poly.pdbx_strand_id
1 'polypeptide(L)'
;MAIPWASLKSLLIFFGPWLLPRAIGYYRRLKLEASRRRQQQQQQPADVRPLPLRGVLVLALLTGAAVMWLLSSGLVPNRLLTALSISVSLAPPENIFVATQSRLQAPTDVLFTRLAALRPGKTLTAADEALRARFASLESRLLYLQYGPDVLAGCPFCGGTGVDATGGHNGFSANAYFYYALVDLVAPHLVNLVLIAAATSPLLLLGRRGKGSAAARAASAAGFGMPGVDGGGGGGVTSSDDAYDASAAHIRGWRAPASIAALALAAFDVYAVATYERQANARATRLVELQPFFWTMRLYRGLASGCILGLLAVILYWAATGRHNTPALGLLGVLLFGATPPPSPVHRVAAVTRSLGAVKSKLNAGAIVKNTALRDADLRGRTQAYWAREVMLVAAAMEEREVLEGVNDALLNRIDMQRITQDAELYAQNVVPSAAPLRQPTPQPQPQQPPQSEQQRESTRSRASTPVAEGSLTKRK
;
A
#
# COMPACT_ATOMS: atom_id res chain seq x y z
N MET A 1 -25.04 -3.31 18.45
CA MET A 1 -25.01 -2.05 19.22
C MET A 1 -25.18 -0.90 18.26
N ALA A 2 -26.31 -0.19 18.29
CA ALA A 2 -26.50 1.02 17.48
C ALA A 2 -25.97 2.23 18.28
N ILE A 3 -25.10 3.03 17.67
CA ILE A 3 -24.61 4.26 18.30
C ILE A 3 -25.79 5.24 18.36
N PRO A 4 -26.23 5.68 19.56
CA PRO A 4 -27.38 6.57 19.66
C PRO A 4 -27.06 7.93 19.02
N TRP A 5 -28.02 8.50 18.31
CA TRP A 5 -27.89 9.80 17.62
C TRP A 5 -27.40 10.93 18.54
N ALA A 6 -27.77 10.85 19.83
CA ALA A 6 -27.29 11.76 20.86
C ALA A 6 -25.75 11.74 21.01
N SER A 7 -25.12 10.57 20.97
CA SER A 7 -23.66 10.45 21.05
C SER A 7 -22.97 11.00 19.81
N LEU A 8 -23.54 10.77 18.61
CA LEU A 8 -23.06 11.36 17.36
C LEU A 8 -23.15 12.89 17.37
N LYS A 9 -24.27 13.43 17.86
CA LYS A 9 -24.48 14.88 17.98
C LYS A 9 -23.49 15.52 18.94
N SER A 10 -23.27 14.93 20.11
CA SER A 10 -22.27 15.43 21.08
C SER A 10 -20.86 15.37 20.52
N LEU A 11 -20.49 14.30 19.82
CA LEU A 11 -19.21 14.17 19.14
C LEU A 11 -19.03 15.27 18.07
N LEU A 12 -20.06 15.52 17.28
CA LEU A 12 -20.02 16.52 16.20
C LEU A 12 -19.96 17.96 16.72
N ILE A 13 -20.64 18.26 17.84
CA ILE A 13 -20.56 19.59 18.46
C ILE A 13 -19.20 19.82 19.10
N PHE A 14 -18.65 18.81 19.77
CA PHE A 14 -17.36 18.93 20.46
C PHE A 14 -16.18 18.97 19.48
N PHE A 15 -16.13 18.05 18.53
CA PHE A 15 -15.02 17.97 17.56
C PHE A 15 -15.25 18.79 16.29
N GLY A 16 -16.48 19.26 16.03
CA GLY A 16 -16.86 20.01 14.84
C GLY A 16 -15.98 21.24 14.57
N PRO A 17 -15.78 22.15 15.55
CA PRO A 17 -14.95 23.34 15.35
C PRO A 17 -13.50 23.03 14.95
N TRP A 18 -12.99 21.85 15.29
CA TRP A 18 -11.63 21.43 14.96
C TRP A 18 -11.55 20.59 13.68
N LEU A 19 -12.49 19.66 13.47
CA LEU A 19 -12.54 18.80 12.29
C LEU A 19 -13.02 19.54 11.04
N LEU A 20 -14.01 20.43 11.17
CA LEU A 20 -14.63 21.14 10.05
C LEU A 20 -13.62 21.96 9.22
N PRO A 21 -12.78 22.85 9.80
CA PRO A 21 -11.82 23.61 9.01
C PRO A 21 -10.78 22.72 8.31
N ARG A 22 -10.38 21.60 8.94
CA ARG A 22 -9.48 20.61 8.31
C ARG A 22 -10.16 19.86 7.18
N ALA A 23 -11.40 19.43 7.35
CA ALA A 23 -12.20 18.77 6.34
C ALA A 23 -12.41 19.69 5.12
N ILE A 24 -12.71 20.98 5.35
CA ILE A 24 -12.83 21.99 4.28
C ILE A 24 -11.48 22.16 3.56
N GLY A 25 -10.38 22.27 4.29
CA GLY A 25 -9.04 22.37 3.70
C GLY A 25 -8.69 21.15 2.84
N TYR A 26 -8.99 19.95 3.31
CA TYR A 26 -8.78 18.71 2.58
C TYR A 26 -9.66 18.64 1.33
N TYR A 27 -10.95 18.96 1.44
CA TYR A 27 -11.86 19.02 0.29
C TYR A 27 -11.39 20.02 -0.77
N ARG A 28 -10.93 21.22 -0.37
CA ARG A 28 -10.36 22.20 -1.30
C ARG A 28 -9.12 21.66 -2.01
N ARG A 29 -8.22 20.97 -1.30
CA ARG A 29 -7.04 20.32 -1.90
C ARG A 29 -7.44 19.25 -2.92
N LEU A 30 -8.35 18.35 -2.57
CA LEU A 30 -8.87 17.33 -3.48
C LEU A 30 -9.50 17.94 -4.74
N LYS A 31 -10.26 19.03 -4.56
CA LYS A 31 -10.89 19.75 -5.69
C LYS A 31 -9.84 20.36 -6.61
N LEU A 32 -8.79 20.98 -6.07
CA LEU A 32 -7.68 21.55 -6.86
C LEU A 32 -6.92 20.47 -7.62
N GLU A 33 -6.64 19.32 -7.00
CA GLU A 33 -5.97 18.19 -7.65
C GLU A 33 -6.83 17.59 -8.78
N ALA A 34 -8.15 17.46 -8.56
CA ALA A 34 -9.08 17.00 -9.59
C ALA A 34 -9.08 17.97 -10.80
N SER A 35 -9.06 19.28 -10.55
CA SER A 35 -8.95 20.29 -11.61
C SER A 35 -7.62 20.19 -12.39
N ARG A 36 -6.50 19.98 -11.69
CA ARG A 36 -5.18 19.79 -12.34
C ARG A 36 -5.14 18.54 -13.22
N ARG A 37 -5.72 17.41 -12.76
CA ARG A 37 -5.84 16.18 -13.55
C ARG A 37 -6.65 16.39 -14.83
N ARG A 38 -7.76 17.14 -14.75
CA ARG A 38 -8.54 17.51 -15.95
C ARG A 38 -7.71 18.31 -16.96
N GLN A 39 -6.93 19.27 -16.50
CA GLN A 39 -6.05 20.07 -17.37
C GLN A 39 -4.93 19.23 -18.01
N GLN A 40 -4.26 18.38 -17.24
CA GLN A 40 -3.23 17.46 -17.76
C GLN A 40 -3.79 16.49 -18.80
N GLN A 41 -5.00 15.96 -18.58
CA GLN A 41 -5.67 15.07 -19.53
C GLN A 41 -6.02 15.76 -20.85
N GLN A 42 -6.32 17.06 -20.81
CA GLN A 42 -6.59 17.83 -22.02
C GLN A 42 -5.35 17.98 -22.90
N GLN A 43 -4.15 17.88 -22.30
CA GLN A 43 -2.87 17.84 -23.02
C GLN A 43 -2.47 16.41 -23.42
N GLN A 44 -2.91 15.38 -22.68
CA GLN A 44 -2.62 13.97 -22.97
C GLN A 44 -3.88 13.10 -22.76
N PRO A 45 -4.60 12.72 -23.85
CA PRO A 45 -5.79 11.89 -23.72
C PRO A 45 -5.45 10.52 -23.10
N ALA A 46 -6.31 10.02 -22.22
CA ALA A 46 -6.09 8.73 -21.57
C ALA A 46 -6.07 7.61 -22.61
N ASP A 47 -4.95 6.91 -22.67
CA ASP A 47 -4.78 5.73 -23.51
C ASP A 47 -5.51 4.54 -22.86
N VAL A 48 -6.71 4.23 -23.38
CA VAL A 48 -7.51 3.10 -22.89
C VAL A 48 -6.93 1.82 -23.48
N ARG A 49 -6.23 1.05 -22.65
CA ARG A 49 -5.56 -0.17 -23.09
C ARG A 49 -6.42 -1.41 -22.88
N PRO A 50 -6.56 -2.30 -23.88
CA PRO A 50 -7.18 -3.60 -23.68
C PRO A 50 -6.34 -4.46 -22.74
N LEU A 51 -6.99 -5.15 -21.80
CA LEU A 51 -6.31 -6.06 -20.89
C LEU A 51 -5.83 -7.31 -21.63
N PRO A 52 -4.65 -7.84 -21.29
CA PRO A 52 -4.26 -9.17 -21.75
C PRO A 52 -5.20 -10.22 -21.17
N LEU A 53 -5.39 -11.34 -21.88
CA LEU A 53 -6.24 -12.45 -21.43
C LEU A 53 -5.93 -12.89 -19.99
N ARG A 54 -4.64 -12.92 -19.61
CA ARG A 54 -4.21 -13.23 -18.24
C ARG A 54 -4.76 -12.26 -17.21
N GLY A 55 -4.75 -10.97 -17.50
CA GLY A 55 -5.30 -9.94 -16.62
C GLY A 55 -6.82 -10.09 -16.47
N VAL A 56 -7.50 -10.45 -17.55
CA VAL A 56 -8.94 -10.78 -17.51
C VAL A 56 -9.19 -12.00 -16.62
N LEU A 57 -8.40 -13.07 -16.75
CA LEU A 57 -8.53 -14.27 -15.92
C LEU A 57 -8.28 -13.98 -14.43
N VAL A 58 -7.26 -13.17 -14.10
CA VAL A 58 -6.97 -12.78 -12.71
C VAL A 58 -8.12 -11.97 -12.12
N LEU A 59 -8.67 -11.01 -12.86
CA LEU A 59 -9.84 -10.24 -12.42
C LEU A 59 -11.09 -11.12 -12.33
N ALA A 60 -11.32 -12.03 -13.27
CA ALA A 60 -12.44 -12.96 -13.26
C ALA A 60 -12.37 -13.91 -12.06
N LEU A 61 -11.17 -14.34 -11.67
CA LEU A 61 -10.96 -15.16 -10.47
C LEU A 61 -11.26 -14.34 -9.21
N LEU A 62 -10.81 -13.09 -9.13
CA LEU A 62 -11.09 -12.21 -8.00
C LEU A 62 -12.59 -11.87 -7.88
N THR A 63 -13.25 -11.55 -9.00
CA THR A 63 -14.70 -11.28 -9.01
C THR A 63 -15.49 -12.56 -8.75
N GLY A 64 -15.07 -13.70 -9.28
CA GLY A 64 -15.64 -15.01 -8.98
C GLY A 64 -15.59 -15.33 -7.49
N ALA A 65 -14.44 -15.09 -6.84
CA ALA A 65 -14.30 -15.23 -5.40
C ALA A 65 -15.20 -14.24 -4.63
N ALA A 66 -15.30 -13.00 -5.07
CA ALA A 66 -16.19 -12.01 -4.46
C ALA A 66 -17.67 -12.44 -4.53
N VAL A 67 -18.12 -12.89 -5.71
CA VAL A 67 -19.47 -13.42 -5.92
C VAL A 67 -19.70 -14.66 -5.06
N MET A 68 -18.74 -15.59 -5.04
CA MET A 68 -18.80 -16.79 -4.22
C MET A 68 -18.99 -16.46 -2.72
N TRP A 69 -18.28 -15.45 -2.22
CA TRP A 69 -18.47 -14.95 -0.85
C TRP A 69 -19.87 -14.36 -0.61
N LEU A 70 -20.36 -13.55 -1.55
CA LEU A 70 -21.71 -12.98 -1.47
C LEU A 70 -22.79 -14.07 -1.52
N LEU A 71 -22.62 -15.11 -2.34
CA LEU A 71 -23.53 -16.25 -2.39
C LEU A 71 -23.47 -17.06 -1.09
N SER A 72 -22.28 -17.26 -0.52
CA SER A 72 -22.08 -17.96 0.76
C SER A 72 -22.66 -17.24 1.97
N SER A 73 -22.95 -15.93 1.84
CA SER A 73 -23.51 -15.09 2.91
C SER A 73 -24.94 -15.51 3.30
N GLY A 74 -25.62 -16.32 2.49
CA GLY A 74 -26.97 -16.79 2.76
C GLY A 74 -28.07 -15.76 2.44
N LEU A 75 -27.71 -14.64 1.81
CA LEU A 75 -28.69 -13.67 1.26
C LEU A 75 -29.49 -14.26 0.09
N VAL A 76 -28.89 -15.20 -0.66
CA VAL A 76 -29.57 -15.87 -1.77
C VAL A 76 -30.20 -17.16 -1.24
N PRO A 77 -31.53 -17.33 -1.38
CA PRO A 77 -32.19 -18.53 -0.90
C PRO A 77 -31.68 -19.77 -1.63
N ASN A 78 -31.44 -20.86 -0.88
CA ASN A 78 -30.88 -22.12 -1.42
C ASN A 78 -31.63 -22.66 -2.65
N ARG A 79 -32.95 -22.41 -2.74
CA ARG A 79 -33.78 -22.79 -3.90
C ARG A 79 -33.30 -22.16 -5.21
N LEU A 80 -32.81 -20.92 -5.14
CA LEU A 80 -32.33 -20.17 -6.29
C LEU A 80 -30.90 -20.61 -6.67
N LEU A 81 -30.08 -20.97 -5.69
CA LEU A 81 -28.77 -21.58 -5.91
C LEU A 81 -28.87 -22.96 -6.57
N THR A 82 -29.80 -23.81 -6.10
CA THR A 82 -30.07 -25.12 -6.72
C THR A 82 -30.64 -24.99 -8.13
N ALA A 83 -31.49 -23.99 -8.38
CA ALA A 83 -32.04 -23.74 -9.72
C ALA A 83 -30.95 -23.32 -10.72
N LEU A 84 -29.90 -22.63 -10.26
CA LEU A 84 -28.76 -22.22 -11.09
C LEU A 84 -27.70 -23.31 -11.27
N SER A 85 -27.92 -24.53 -10.74
CA SER A 85 -26.95 -25.65 -10.79
C SER A 85 -25.55 -25.29 -10.26
N ILE A 86 -25.46 -24.25 -9.42
CA ILE A 86 -24.20 -23.86 -8.77
C ILE A 86 -23.99 -24.84 -7.63
N SER A 87 -22.96 -25.68 -7.73
CA SER A 87 -22.67 -26.73 -6.75
C SER A 87 -22.59 -26.17 -5.33
N VAL A 88 -23.48 -26.70 -4.49
CA VAL A 88 -23.95 -26.23 -3.19
C VAL A 88 -22.94 -26.47 -2.05
N SER A 89 -21.64 -26.69 -2.32
CA SER A 89 -20.65 -26.91 -1.25
C SER A 89 -20.39 -25.67 -0.38
N LEU A 90 -20.87 -24.48 -0.76
CA LEU A 90 -20.77 -23.25 0.04
C LEU A 90 -22.08 -22.82 0.71
N ALA A 91 -23.18 -23.56 0.51
CA ALA A 91 -24.44 -23.21 1.15
C ALA A 91 -24.28 -23.22 2.68
N PRO A 92 -24.90 -22.28 3.38
CA PRO A 92 -24.86 -22.27 4.83
C PRO A 92 -25.48 -23.58 5.35
N PRO A 93 -24.86 -24.25 6.33
CA PRO A 93 -25.47 -25.42 6.93
C PRO A 93 -26.79 -25.00 7.56
N GLU A 94 -27.81 -25.84 7.47
CA GLU A 94 -29.12 -25.54 8.02
C GLU A 94 -29.08 -25.45 9.55
N ASN A 95 -29.93 -24.59 10.11
CA ASN A 95 -30.12 -24.54 11.55
C ASN A 95 -31.25 -25.50 11.93
N ILE A 96 -30.92 -26.60 12.61
CA ILE A 96 -31.86 -27.66 13.00
C ILE A 96 -33.00 -27.14 13.89
N PHE A 97 -32.76 -26.17 14.78
CA PHE A 97 -33.83 -25.58 15.60
C PHE A 97 -34.82 -24.78 14.77
N VAL A 98 -34.34 -24.07 13.74
CA VAL A 98 -35.19 -23.33 12.80
C VAL A 98 -35.90 -24.28 11.84
N ALA A 99 -35.21 -25.30 11.32
CA ALA A 99 -35.79 -26.29 10.42
C ALA A 99 -36.93 -27.07 11.08
N THR A 100 -36.74 -27.51 12.33
CA THR A 100 -37.74 -28.28 13.09
C THR A 100 -38.74 -27.42 13.86
N GLN A 101 -38.61 -26.09 13.82
CA GLN A 101 -39.40 -25.14 14.62
C GLN A 101 -39.42 -25.49 16.13
N SER A 102 -38.28 -25.92 16.66
CA SER A 102 -38.15 -26.39 18.03
C SER A 102 -37.45 -25.37 18.92
N ARG A 103 -37.93 -25.23 20.16
CA ARG A 103 -37.27 -24.39 21.19
C ARG A 103 -35.93 -24.99 21.61
N LEU A 104 -35.02 -24.16 22.11
CA LEU A 104 -33.68 -24.59 22.55
C LEU A 104 -33.73 -25.66 23.66
N GLN A 105 -34.77 -25.65 24.49
CA GLN A 105 -35.00 -26.60 25.59
C GLN A 105 -35.77 -27.86 25.18
N ALA A 106 -36.09 -28.06 23.89
CA ALA A 106 -36.83 -29.25 23.45
C ALA A 106 -36.03 -30.54 23.76
N PRO A 107 -36.67 -31.63 24.23
CA PRO A 107 -35.95 -32.88 24.46
C PRO A 107 -35.21 -33.36 23.21
N THR A 108 -33.99 -33.91 23.37
CA THR A 108 -33.13 -34.29 22.23
C THR A 108 -33.83 -35.28 21.31
N ASP A 109 -34.52 -36.29 21.85
CA ASP A 109 -35.22 -37.27 21.02
C ASP A 109 -36.37 -36.66 20.22
N VAL A 110 -37.12 -35.72 20.79
CA VAL A 110 -38.19 -35.00 20.09
C VAL A 110 -37.63 -34.13 18.96
N LEU A 111 -36.47 -33.49 19.18
CA LEU A 111 -35.80 -32.69 18.16
C LEU A 111 -35.37 -33.55 16.97
N PHE A 112 -34.69 -34.68 17.23
CA PHE A 112 -34.16 -35.53 16.17
C PHE A 112 -35.22 -36.41 15.51
N THR A 113 -36.31 -36.77 16.18
CA THR A 113 -37.46 -37.42 15.53
C THR A 113 -38.15 -36.47 14.54
N ARG A 114 -38.31 -35.19 14.90
CA ARG A 114 -38.80 -34.16 13.96
C ARG A 114 -37.82 -33.92 12.81
N LEU A 115 -36.52 -33.90 13.08
CA LEU A 115 -35.50 -33.76 12.04
C LEU A 115 -35.53 -34.93 11.07
N ALA A 116 -35.61 -36.17 11.57
CA ALA A 116 -35.74 -37.37 10.75
C ALA A 116 -36.96 -37.27 9.83
N ALA A 117 -38.10 -36.78 10.32
CA ALA A 117 -39.30 -36.58 9.51
C ALA A 117 -39.12 -35.58 8.34
N LEU A 118 -38.16 -34.65 8.44
CA LEU A 118 -37.83 -33.69 7.38
C LEU A 118 -36.77 -34.21 6.40
N ARG A 119 -36.09 -35.31 6.72
CA ARG A 119 -35.02 -35.89 5.89
C ARG A 119 -35.58 -36.84 4.83
N PRO A 120 -34.88 -37.00 3.68
CA PRO A 120 -35.21 -38.03 2.70
C PRO A 120 -35.23 -39.42 3.34
N GLY A 121 -36.28 -40.20 3.09
CA GLY A 121 -36.40 -41.55 3.66
C GLY A 121 -36.71 -41.61 5.16
N LYS A 122 -37.05 -40.49 5.80
CA LYS A 122 -37.39 -40.40 7.24
C LYS A 122 -36.30 -40.92 8.18
N THR A 123 -35.04 -40.87 7.76
CA THR A 123 -33.88 -41.36 8.52
C THR A 123 -32.90 -40.22 8.80
N LEU A 124 -32.18 -40.33 9.91
CA LEU A 124 -31.12 -39.38 10.26
C LEU A 124 -29.89 -39.63 9.38
N THR A 125 -29.21 -38.56 8.99
CA THR A 125 -27.91 -38.69 8.32
C THR A 125 -26.81 -39.01 9.35
N ALA A 126 -25.66 -39.54 8.91
CA ALA A 126 -24.53 -39.80 9.80
C ALA A 126 -24.06 -38.53 10.56
N ALA A 127 -24.15 -37.36 9.92
CA ALA A 127 -23.86 -36.07 10.55
C ALA A 127 -24.91 -35.71 11.62
N ASP A 128 -26.20 -35.97 11.36
CA ASP A 128 -27.27 -35.76 12.33
C ASP A 128 -27.12 -36.69 13.55
N GLU A 129 -26.69 -37.95 13.34
CA GLU A 129 -26.42 -38.91 14.41
C GLU A 129 -25.22 -38.50 15.27
N ALA A 130 -24.12 -38.07 14.64
CA ALA A 130 -22.96 -37.52 15.34
C ALA A 130 -23.33 -36.29 16.17
N LEU A 131 -24.18 -35.42 15.63
CA LEU A 131 -24.67 -34.25 16.37
C LEU A 131 -25.62 -34.64 17.52
N ARG A 132 -26.50 -35.63 17.30
CA ARG A 132 -27.40 -36.16 18.34
C ARG A 132 -26.62 -36.65 19.56
N ALA A 133 -25.50 -37.35 19.33
CA ALA A 133 -24.63 -37.84 20.40
C ALA A 133 -24.03 -36.72 21.26
N ARG A 134 -23.85 -35.51 20.68
CA ARG A 134 -23.28 -34.35 21.38
C ARG A 134 -24.33 -33.50 22.10
N PHE A 135 -25.63 -33.63 21.78
CA PHE A 135 -26.73 -32.86 22.38
C PHE A 135 -27.19 -33.40 23.75
N ALA A 136 -26.25 -33.65 24.66
CA ALA A 136 -26.51 -34.17 26.01
C ALA A 136 -26.94 -33.08 27.02
N SER A 137 -26.49 -31.83 26.86
CA SER A 137 -26.73 -30.75 27.82
C SER A 137 -27.21 -29.47 27.13
N LEU A 138 -27.73 -28.52 27.93
CA LEU A 138 -28.03 -27.18 27.44
C LEU A 138 -26.75 -26.48 26.93
N GLU A 139 -25.62 -26.72 27.59
CA GLU A 139 -24.33 -26.12 27.23
C GLU A 139 -23.85 -26.54 25.84
N SER A 140 -23.98 -27.82 25.46
CA SER A 140 -23.60 -28.25 24.11
C SER A 140 -24.50 -27.65 23.03
N ARG A 141 -25.77 -27.39 23.34
CA ARG A 141 -26.68 -26.67 22.43
C ARG A 141 -26.33 -25.18 22.30
N LEU A 142 -25.80 -24.55 23.35
CA LEU A 142 -25.28 -23.18 23.25
C LEU A 142 -23.99 -23.12 22.42
N LEU A 143 -23.12 -24.13 22.56
CA LEU A 143 -21.91 -24.28 21.73
C LEU A 143 -22.26 -24.48 20.25
N TYR A 144 -23.32 -25.24 19.95
CA TYR A 144 -23.87 -25.39 18.59
C TYR A 144 -24.25 -24.03 17.97
N LEU A 145 -24.87 -23.13 18.74
CA LEU A 145 -25.29 -21.82 18.23
C LEU A 145 -24.11 -20.88 17.97
N GLN A 146 -23.00 -21.05 18.68
CA GLN A 146 -21.78 -20.25 18.50
C GLN A 146 -20.89 -20.77 17.37
N TYR A 147 -20.59 -22.07 17.36
CA TYR A 147 -19.59 -22.66 16.45
C TYR A 147 -20.20 -23.40 15.25
N GLY A 148 -21.50 -23.74 15.30
CA GLY A 148 -22.20 -24.42 14.23
C GLY A 148 -22.21 -25.95 14.33
N PRO A 149 -22.89 -26.64 13.39
CA PRO A 149 -23.05 -28.09 13.39
C PRO A 149 -21.75 -28.86 13.19
N ASP A 150 -20.91 -28.41 12.26
CA ASP A 150 -19.73 -29.16 11.81
C ASP A 150 -18.66 -29.25 12.90
N VAL A 151 -18.34 -28.12 13.54
CA VAL A 151 -17.39 -28.07 14.68
C VAL A 151 -17.88 -28.96 15.83
N LEU A 152 -19.18 -28.93 16.12
CA LEU A 152 -19.72 -29.68 17.24
C LEU A 152 -19.77 -31.20 16.97
N ALA A 153 -20.13 -31.60 15.75
CA ALA A 153 -20.19 -33.00 15.36
C ALA A 153 -18.79 -33.60 15.10
N GLY A 154 -17.90 -32.82 14.48
CA GLY A 154 -16.61 -33.29 13.97
C GLY A 154 -15.43 -33.19 14.94
N CYS A 155 -15.51 -32.40 16.02
CA CYS A 155 -14.35 -32.25 16.90
C CYS A 155 -14.03 -33.56 17.68
N PRO A 156 -12.83 -34.13 17.54
CA PRO A 156 -12.48 -35.40 18.18
C PRO A 156 -12.10 -35.25 19.66
N PHE A 157 -11.60 -34.09 20.08
CA PHE A 157 -11.05 -33.85 21.44
C PHE A 157 -11.84 -32.84 22.28
N CYS A 158 -12.97 -32.31 21.78
CA CYS A 158 -13.72 -31.25 22.46
C CYS A 158 -14.70 -31.77 23.55
N GLY A 159 -14.71 -33.08 23.84
CA GLY A 159 -15.33 -33.69 25.00
C GLY A 159 -16.65 -34.45 24.77
N GLY A 160 -16.95 -35.41 25.66
CA GLY A 160 -18.27 -36.04 25.85
C GLY A 160 -18.51 -37.40 25.20
N THR A 161 -17.69 -37.85 24.25
CA THR A 161 -17.74 -39.22 23.70
C THR A 161 -16.34 -39.65 23.26
N GLY A 162 -15.85 -40.81 23.73
CA GLY A 162 -14.52 -41.36 23.40
C GLY A 162 -13.63 -41.66 24.61
N VAL A 163 -12.43 -42.19 24.32
CA VAL A 163 -11.41 -42.73 25.25
C VAL A 163 -11.01 -41.75 26.38
N ASP A 164 -11.19 -40.45 26.15
CA ASP A 164 -10.79 -39.37 27.08
C ASP A 164 -11.84 -39.05 28.16
N ALA A 165 -13.02 -39.70 28.14
CA ALA A 165 -14.01 -39.59 29.23
C ALA A 165 -13.53 -40.19 30.57
N THR A 166 -12.38 -40.87 30.57
CA THR A 166 -11.79 -41.55 31.73
C THR A 166 -10.84 -40.67 32.55
N GLY A 167 -10.48 -39.48 32.05
CA GLY A 167 -9.53 -38.57 32.70
C GLY A 167 -10.19 -37.41 33.44
N GLY A 168 -10.94 -37.65 34.52
CA GLY A 168 -11.25 -36.69 35.62
C GLY A 168 -11.90 -35.33 35.31
N HIS A 169 -12.07 -34.94 34.04
CA HIS A 169 -12.61 -33.66 33.59
C HIS A 169 -13.82 -33.92 32.69
N ASN A 170 -14.95 -34.22 33.34
CA ASN A 170 -16.23 -34.59 32.70
C ASN A 170 -16.93 -33.40 31.98
N GLY A 171 -16.21 -32.36 31.57
CA GLY A 171 -16.75 -31.11 31.06
C GLY A 171 -16.45 -30.86 29.58
N PHE A 172 -17.45 -30.38 28.83
CA PHE A 172 -17.23 -29.83 27.50
C PHE A 172 -16.40 -28.55 27.63
N SER A 173 -15.16 -28.54 27.14
CA SER A 173 -14.31 -27.35 27.25
C SER A 173 -14.57 -26.40 26.09
N ALA A 174 -15.15 -25.23 26.41
CA ALA A 174 -15.41 -24.16 25.45
C ALA A 174 -14.18 -23.73 24.62
N ASN A 175 -12.99 -23.82 25.23
CA ASN A 175 -11.72 -23.45 24.61
C ASN A 175 -11.27 -24.48 23.56
N ALA A 176 -11.51 -25.78 23.76
CA ALA A 176 -11.19 -26.79 22.76
C ALA A 176 -11.99 -26.58 21.47
N TYR A 177 -13.29 -26.30 21.60
CA TYR A 177 -14.12 -25.93 20.45
C TYR A 177 -13.65 -24.66 19.76
N PHE A 178 -13.17 -23.66 20.51
CA PHE A 178 -12.60 -22.46 19.92
C PHE A 178 -11.35 -22.76 19.07
N TYR A 179 -10.40 -23.54 19.61
CA TYR A 179 -9.18 -23.88 18.89
C TYR A 179 -9.44 -24.73 17.64
N TYR A 180 -10.38 -25.67 17.72
CA TYR A 180 -10.81 -26.44 16.55
C TYR A 180 -11.47 -25.53 15.50
N ALA A 181 -12.41 -24.67 15.91
CA ALA A 181 -13.09 -23.73 15.03
C ALA A 181 -12.16 -22.65 14.43
N LEU A 182 -11.02 -22.36 15.08
CA LEU A 182 -10.09 -21.31 14.64
C LEU A 182 -9.57 -21.56 13.22
N VAL A 183 -9.33 -22.83 12.88
CA VAL A 183 -8.85 -23.21 11.54
C VAL A 183 -9.90 -22.85 10.49
N ASP A 184 -11.15 -23.24 10.71
CA ASP A 184 -12.28 -22.94 9.80
C ASP A 184 -12.62 -21.44 9.77
N LEU A 185 -12.30 -20.72 10.84
CA LEU A 185 -12.50 -19.28 10.92
C LEU A 185 -11.43 -18.51 10.13
N VAL A 186 -10.16 -18.90 10.25
CA VAL A 186 -9.00 -18.18 9.68
C VAL A 186 -8.70 -18.59 8.24
N ALA A 187 -8.87 -19.87 7.89
CA ALA A 187 -8.64 -20.39 6.54
C ALA A 187 -9.25 -19.52 5.42
N PRO A 188 -10.53 -19.11 5.47
CA PRO A 188 -11.10 -18.28 4.41
C PRO A 188 -10.45 -16.90 4.28
N HIS A 189 -10.01 -16.31 5.39
CA HIS A 189 -9.32 -15.02 5.37
C HIS A 189 -7.91 -15.13 4.79
N LEU A 190 -7.21 -16.25 5.03
CA LEU A 190 -5.93 -16.55 4.39
C LEU A 190 -6.07 -16.68 2.87
N VAL A 191 -7.12 -17.36 2.40
CA VAL A 191 -7.44 -17.44 0.97
C VAL A 191 -7.63 -16.03 0.40
N ASN A 192 -8.39 -15.17 1.07
CA ASN A 192 -8.59 -13.79 0.65
C ASN A 192 -7.27 -13.01 0.55
N LEU A 193 -6.35 -13.19 1.50
CA LEU A 193 -5.03 -12.56 1.46
C LEU A 193 -4.19 -13.05 0.28
N VAL A 194 -4.22 -14.35 -0.03
CA VAL A 194 -3.54 -14.91 -1.21
C VAL A 194 -4.13 -14.34 -2.50
N LEU A 195 -5.46 -14.24 -2.60
CA LEU A 195 -6.14 -13.65 -3.75
C LEU A 195 -5.78 -12.17 -3.94
N ILE A 196 -5.79 -11.38 -2.86
CA ILE A 196 -5.37 -9.97 -2.87
C ILE A 196 -3.90 -9.88 -3.30
N ALA A 197 -3.03 -10.71 -2.74
CA ALA A 197 -1.61 -10.72 -3.08
C ALA A 197 -1.33 -11.07 -4.55
N ALA A 198 -2.10 -12.01 -5.12
CA ALA A 198 -2.00 -12.40 -6.51
C ALA A 198 -2.54 -11.30 -7.44
N ALA A 199 -3.74 -10.79 -7.16
CA ALA A 199 -4.40 -9.78 -8.00
C ALA A 199 -3.67 -8.43 -8.00
N THR A 200 -3.01 -8.07 -6.89
CA THR A 200 -2.21 -6.84 -6.78
C THR A 200 -0.78 -6.97 -7.30
N SER A 201 -0.42 -8.12 -7.89
CA SER A 201 0.86 -8.29 -8.57
C SER A 201 0.79 -7.75 -10.00
N PRO A 202 1.55 -6.68 -10.36
CA PRO A 202 1.53 -6.12 -11.70
C PRO A 202 1.96 -7.13 -12.77
N LEU A 203 2.82 -8.09 -12.41
CA LEU A 203 3.26 -9.13 -13.33
C LEU A 203 2.11 -10.07 -13.72
N LEU A 204 1.24 -10.42 -12.78
CA LEU A 204 0.10 -11.30 -13.03
C LEU A 204 -1.03 -10.54 -13.75
N LEU A 205 -1.31 -9.31 -13.32
CA LEU A 205 -2.43 -8.52 -13.83
C LEU A 205 -2.14 -7.84 -15.18
N LEU A 206 -0.98 -7.19 -15.33
CA LEU A 206 -0.59 -6.46 -16.55
C LEU A 206 0.31 -7.26 -17.49
N GLY A 207 0.94 -8.33 -17.01
CA GLY A 207 1.93 -9.10 -17.76
C GLY A 207 3.32 -8.45 -17.76
N ARG A 208 4.23 -9.01 -18.57
CA ARG A 208 5.62 -8.54 -18.67
C ARG A 208 5.68 -7.22 -19.46
N ARG A 209 6.39 -6.25 -18.89
CA ARG A 209 6.75 -4.97 -19.53
C ARG A 209 7.32 -5.20 -20.94
N GLY A 210 6.89 -4.41 -21.93
CA GLY A 210 7.38 -4.45 -23.31
C GLY A 210 6.84 -5.56 -24.23
N LYS A 211 6.16 -6.61 -23.72
CA LYS A 211 5.68 -7.71 -24.58
C LYS A 211 4.48 -7.31 -25.46
N GLY A 212 3.67 -6.35 -25.02
CA GLY A 212 2.59 -5.76 -25.83
C GLY A 212 3.08 -4.91 -27.01
N SER A 213 4.26 -4.28 -26.90
CA SER A 213 4.85 -3.52 -28.02
C SER A 213 5.47 -4.43 -29.09
N ALA A 214 5.81 -5.68 -28.74
CA ALA A 214 6.29 -6.67 -29.71
C ALA A 214 5.15 -7.19 -30.60
N ALA A 215 3.96 -7.42 -30.04
CA ALA A 215 2.77 -7.80 -30.80
C ALA A 215 2.27 -6.64 -31.70
N ALA A 216 2.31 -5.40 -31.19
CA ALA A 216 2.01 -4.20 -31.99
C ALA A 216 3.04 -3.98 -33.13
N ARG A 217 4.34 -4.25 -32.87
CA ARG A 217 5.39 -4.24 -33.91
C ARG A 217 5.22 -5.35 -34.95
N ALA A 218 4.78 -6.54 -34.54
CA ALA A 218 4.48 -7.63 -35.47
C ALA A 218 3.26 -7.32 -36.37
N ALA A 219 2.25 -6.64 -35.82
CA ALA A 219 1.10 -6.17 -36.57
C ALA A 219 1.43 -5.01 -37.52
N SER A 220 2.30 -4.07 -37.10
CA SER A 220 2.75 -2.97 -37.97
C SER A 220 3.75 -3.44 -39.05
N ALA A 221 4.55 -4.46 -38.77
CA ALA A 221 5.44 -5.08 -39.76
C ALA A 221 4.70 -5.93 -40.80
N ALA A 222 3.48 -6.38 -40.48
CA ALA A 222 2.59 -7.07 -41.41
C ALA A 222 1.79 -6.12 -42.32
N GLY A 223 1.87 -4.80 -42.09
CA GLY A 223 1.30 -3.76 -42.95
C GLY A 223 2.39 -3.08 -43.76
N PHE A 224 2.42 -3.38 -45.06
CA PHE A 224 3.13 -2.72 -46.17
C PHE A 224 4.11 -1.58 -45.84
N GLY A 225 5.40 -1.81 -46.14
CA GLY A 225 6.48 -0.88 -45.90
C GLY A 225 6.47 0.37 -46.79
N MET A 226 7.02 1.44 -46.24
CA MET A 226 7.70 2.50 -46.98
C MET A 226 9.01 2.83 -46.25
N PRO A 227 10.17 2.83 -46.93
CA PRO A 227 11.42 3.23 -46.33
C PRO A 227 11.57 4.76 -46.46
N GLY A 228 11.84 5.42 -45.35
CA GLY A 228 12.25 6.83 -45.35
C GLY A 228 11.47 7.66 -44.34
N VAL A 229 12.00 7.75 -43.12
CA VAL A 229 12.24 8.98 -42.34
C VAL A 229 12.98 8.52 -41.08
N ASP A 230 14.30 8.52 -41.15
CA ASP A 230 15.16 8.45 -39.97
C ASP A 230 15.11 9.81 -39.26
N GLY A 231 14.22 9.93 -38.27
CA GLY A 231 14.11 11.14 -37.47
C GLY A 231 12.96 11.08 -36.49
N GLY A 232 13.14 10.43 -35.32
CA GLY A 232 12.23 10.57 -34.18
C GLY A 232 11.65 9.29 -33.56
N GLY A 233 12.21 8.10 -33.82
CA GLY A 233 11.70 6.80 -33.34
C GLY A 233 11.70 6.54 -31.82
N GLY A 234 12.00 7.54 -30.98
CA GLY A 234 12.13 7.37 -29.52
C GLY A 234 10.84 7.61 -28.70
N GLY A 235 9.81 8.27 -29.27
CA GLY A 235 8.67 8.78 -28.48
C GLY A 235 7.56 7.77 -28.16
N GLY A 236 7.30 6.80 -29.05
CA GLY A 236 6.18 5.85 -28.87
C GLY A 236 6.47 4.71 -27.87
N VAL A 237 7.74 4.31 -27.76
CA VAL A 237 8.16 3.27 -26.79
C VAL A 237 8.11 3.81 -25.36
N THR A 238 8.43 5.08 -25.15
CA THR A 238 8.43 5.69 -23.81
C THR A 238 7.03 5.88 -23.26
N SER A 239 6.06 6.36 -24.04
CA SER A 239 4.72 6.64 -23.49
C SER A 239 3.96 5.38 -23.05
N SER A 240 4.07 4.28 -23.82
CA SER A 240 3.43 3.01 -23.49
C SER A 240 4.04 2.34 -22.25
N ASP A 241 5.33 2.55 -22.03
CA ASP A 241 6.05 2.11 -20.84
C ASP A 241 5.71 2.97 -19.62
N ASP A 242 5.59 4.28 -19.80
CA ASP A 242 5.16 5.21 -18.75
C ASP A 242 3.73 4.88 -18.25
N ALA A 243 2.83 4.57 -19.17
CA ALA A 243 1.46 4.15 -18.86
C ALA A 243 1.40 2.80 -18.11
N TYR A 244 2.29 1.86 -18.47
CA TYR A 244 2.44 0.60 -17.74
C TYR A 244 2.95 0.84 -16.31
N ASP A 245 3.99 1.65 -16.16
CA ASP A 245 4.60 1.93 -14.86
C ASP A 245 3.62 2.65 -13.91
N ALA A 246 2.83 3.60 -14.43
CA ALA A 246 1.79 4.28 -13.67
C ALA A 246 0.69 3.30 -13.20
N SER A 247 0.17 2.48 -14.11
CA SER A 247 -0.84 1.46 -13.79
C SER A 247 -0.31 0.46 -12.77
N ALA A 248 0.94 -0.01 -12.93
CA ALA A 248 1.60 -0.92 -12.01
C ALA A 248 1.81 -0.30 -10.61
N ALA A 249 2.12 1.00 -10.53
CA ALA A 249 2.25 1.70 -9.26
C ALA A 249 0.90 1.79 -8.52
N HIS A 250 -0.19 2.12 -9.22
CA HIS A 250 -1.52 2.14 -8.63
C HIS A 250 -1.96 0.75 -8.14
N ILE A 251 -1.75 -0.30 -8.93
CA ILE A 251 -2.06 -1.69 -8.55
C ILE A 251 -1.32 -2.08 -7.26
N ARG A 252 -0.01 -1.77 -7.16
CA ARG A 252 0.78 -2.04 -5.95
C ARG A 252 0.31 -1.24 -4.75
N GLY A 253 -0.09 0.02 -4.97
CA GLY A 253 -0.59 0.90 -3.91
C GLY A 253 -1.81 0.32 -3.17
N TRP A 254 -2.63 -0.46 -3.86
CA TRP A 254 -3.82 -1.11 -3.28
C TRP A 254 -3.55 -2.40 -2.51
N ARG A 255 -2.34 -2.98 -2.59
CA ARG A 255 -1.98 -4.20 -1.86
C ARG A 255 -2.07 -4.02 -0.35
N ALA A 256 -1.39 -3.01 0.18
CA ALA A 256 -1.36 -2.73 1.62
C ALA A 256 -2.76 -2.46 2.20
N PRO A 257 -3.55 -1.49 1.69
CA PRO A 257 -4.88 -1.21 2.26
C PRO A 257 -5.83 -2.40 2.15
N ALA A 258 -5.83 -3.14 1.03
CA ALA A 258 -6.67 -4.33 0.90
C ALA A 258 -6.25 -5.45 1.86
N SER A 259 -4.94 -5.67 2.04
CA SER A 259 -4.43 -6.68 2.98
C SER A 259 -4.74 -6.30 4.43
N ILE A 260 -4.61 -5.02 4.79
CA ILE A 260 -4.97 -4.51 6.12
C ILE A 260 -6.47 -4.68 6.36
N ALA A 261 -7.32 -4.36 5.38
CA ALA A 261 -8.77 -4.55 5.49
C ALA A 261 -9.15 -6.03 5.70
N ALA A 262 -8.53 -6.95 4.96
CA ALA A 262 -8.74 -8.38 5.12
C ALA A 262 -8.24 -8.91 6.47
N LEU A 263 -7.05 -8.46 6.93
CA LEU A 263 -6.53 -8.82 8.26
C LEU A 263 -7.38 -8.25 9.39
N ALA A 264 -7.86 -7.01 9.27
CA ALA A 264 -8.76 -6.41 10.24
C ALA A 264 -10.09 -7.15 10.33
N LEU A 265 -10.64 -7.58 9.18
CA LEU A 265 -11.83 -8.42 9.15
C LEU A 265 -11.58 -9.78 9.82
N ALA A 266 -10.43 -10.41 9.56
CA ALA A 266 -10.07 -11.68 10.19
C ALA A 266 -9.92 -11.54 11.72
N ALA A 267 -9.24 -10.48 12.18
CA ALA A 267 -9.08 -10.19 13.60
C ALA A 267 -10.42 -9.90 14.27
N PHE A 268 -11.30 -9.15 13.60
CA PHE A 268 -12.66 -8.89 14.07
C PHE A 268 -13.50 -10.17 14.19
N ASP A 269 -13.39 -11.07 13.22
CA ASP A 269 -14.12 -12.34 13.21
C ASP A 269 -13.69 -13.24 14.38
N VAL A 270 -12.37 -13.40 14.59
CA VAL A 270 -11.80 -14.13 15.75
C VAL A 270 -12.23 -13.48 17.06
N TYR A 271 -12.12 -12.16 17.16
CA TYR A 271 -12.52 -11.41 18.35
C TYR A 271 -14.01 -11.61 18.67
N ALA A 272 -14.88 -11.43 17.68
CA ALA A 272 -16.32 -11.56 17.86
C ALA A 272 -16.73 -12.96 18.31
N VAL A 273 -16.11 -14.02 17.77
CA VAL A 273 -16.33 -15.39 18.23
C VAL A 273 -15.83 -15.57 19.65
N ALA A 274 -14.62 -15.09 19.97
CA ALA A 274 -13.99 -15.26 21.28
C ALA A 274 -14.74 -14.54 22.41
N THR A 275 -15.28 -13.36 22.15
CA THR A 275 -15.98 -12.54 23.16
C THR A 275 -17.49 -12.77 23.20
N TYR A 276 -18.02 -13.71 22.41
CA TYR A 276 -19.46 -13.92 22.35
C TYR A 276 -20.02 -14.54 23.65
N GLU A 277 -20.97 -13.85 24.28
CA GLU A 277 -21.68 -14.31 25.47
C GLU A 277 -22.75 -15.35 25.13
N ARG A 278 -22.33 -16.62 24.97
CA ARG A 278 -23.24 -17.75 24.72
C ARG A 278 -24.41 -17.86 25.70
N GLN A 279 -24.19 -17.49 26.97
CA GLN A 279 -25.18 -17.64 28.03
C GLN A 279 -26.42 -16.74 27.83
N ALA A 280 -26.35 -15.73 26.96
CA ALA A 280 -27.52 -14.92 26.59
C ALA A 280 -28.65 -15.79 26.01
N ASN A 281 -28.32 -16.80 25.21
CA ASN A 281 -29.30 -17.72 24.62
C ASN A 281 -29.89 -18.72 25.64
N ALA A 282 -29.28 -18.90 26.82
CA ALA A 282 -29.80 -19.81 27.85
C ALA A 282 -31.17 -19.35 28.39
N ARG A 283 -31.44 -18.04 28.34
CA ARG A 283 -32.68 -17.41 28.80
C ARG A 283 -33.77 -17.38 27.73
N ALA A 284 -33.44 -17.70 26.47
CA ALA A 284 -34.39 -17.65 25.37
C ALA A 284 -35.40 -18.80 25.48
N THR A 285 -36.68 -18.47 25.59
CA THR A 285 -37.77 -19.46 25.71
C THR A 285 -38.46 -19.71 24.37
N ARG A 286 -38.43 -18.70 23.49
CA ARG A 286 -39.02 -18.74 22.14
C ARG A 286 -37.94 -18.83 21.08
N LEU A 287 -38.29 -19.41 19.94
CA LEU A 287 -37.37 -19.52 18.79
C LEU A 287 -36.96 -18.14 18.23
N VAL A 288 -37.87 -17.16 18.26
CA VAL A 288 -37.61 -15.79 17.78
C VAL A 288 -36.61 -15.02 18.66
N GLU A 289 -36.49 -15.40 19.94
CA GLU A 289 -35.54 -14.80 20.88
C GLU A 289 -34.13 -15.39 20.71
N LEU A 290 -34.02 -16.51 19.99
CA LEU A 290 -32.76 -17.19 19.77
C LEU A 290 -31.86 -16.36 18.87
N GLN A 291 -30.63 -16.12 19.30
CA GLN A 291 -29.62 -15.47 18.47
C GLN A 291 -28.72 -16.54 17.82
N PRO A 292 -28.92 -16.87 16.52
CA PRO A 292 -28.07 -17.81 15.80
C PRO A 292 -26.75 -17.14 15.41
N PHE A 293 -25.83 -17.01 16.38
CA PHE A 293 -24.57 -16.29 16.21
C PHE A 293 -23.73 -16.81 15.05
N PHE A 294 -23.54 -18.13 14.94
CA PHE A 294 -22.77 -18.76 13.86
C PHE A 294 -23.25 -18.33 12.47
N TRP A 295 -24.56 -18.41 12.23
CA TRP A 295 -25.18 -18.05 10.93
C TRP A 295 -25.10 -16.55 10.67
N THR A 296 -25.33 -15.74 11.71
CA THR A 296 -25.23 -14.28 11.64
C THR A 296 -23.81 -13.83 11.29
N MET A 297 -22.79 -14.41 11.92
CA MET A 297 -21.39 -14.09 11.60
C MET A 297 -20.99 -14.60 10.22
N ARG A 298 -21.50 -15.75 9.76
CA ARG A 298 -21.29 -16.22 8.39
C ARG A 298 -21.84 -15.22 7.36
N LEU A 299 -23.03 -14.66 7.60
CA LEU A 299 -23.61 -13.60 6.77
C LEU A 299 -22.69 -12.37 6.71
N TYR A 300 -22.29 -11.84 7.86
CA TYR A 300 -21.43 -10.65 7.91
C TYR A 300 -20.06 -10.89 7.28
N ARG A 301 -19.43 -12.04 7.56
CA ARG A 301 -18.14 -12.43 6.97
C ARG A 301 -18.24 -12.53 5.45
N GLY A 302 -19.28 -13.19 4.93
CA GLY A 302 -19.48 -13.34 3.49
C GLY A 302 -19.73 -12.01 2.79
N LEU A 303 -20.58 -11.16 3.38
CA LEU A 303 -20.84 -9.82 2.86
C LEU A 303 -19.59 -8.93 2.87
N ALA A 304 -18.87 -8.88 4.00
CA ALA A 304 -17.67 -8.07 4.14
C ALA A 304 -16.55 -8.54 3.19
N SER A 305 -16.28 -9.85 3.14
CA SER A 305 -15.26 -10.43 2.25
C SER A 305 -15.61 -10.20 0.78
N GLY A 306 -16.87 -10.43 0.41
CA GLY A 306 -17.37 -10.19 -0.95
C GLY A 306 -17.23 -8.73 -1.37
N CYS A 307 -17.58 -7.79 -0.49
CA CYS A 307 -17.43 -6.35 -0.74
C CYS A 307 -15.95 -5.95 -0.88
N ILE A 308 -15.05 -6.42 0.00
CA ILE A 308 -13.62 -6.09 -0.08
C ILE A 308 -13.03 -6.56 -1.41
N LEU A 309 -13.27 -7.82 -1.80
CA LEU A 309 -12.73 -8.39 -3.03
C LEU A 309 -13.38 -7.78 -4.28
N GLY A 310 -14.69 -7.55 -4.24
CA GLY A 310 -15.44 -6.96 -5.35
C GLY A 310 -15.02 -5.52 -5.63
N LEU A 311 -14.90 -4.69 -4.58
CA LEU A 311 -14.40 -3.33 -4.70
C LEU A 311 -12.96 -3.31 -5.20
N LEU A 312 -12.10 -4.18 -4.67
CA LEU A 312 -10.72 -4.31 -5.14
C LEU A 312 -10.68 -4.69 -6.62
N ALA A 313 -11.51 -5.63 -7.08
CA ALA A 313 -11.56 -6.02 -8.49
C ALA A 313 -11.93 -4.85 -9.41
N VAL A 314 -12.92 -4.04 -9.02
CA VAL A 314 -13.32 -2.84 -9.79
C VAL A 314 -12.19 -1.82 -9.82
N ILE A 315 -11.54 -1.56 -8.69
CA ILE A 315 -10.42 -0.63 -8.58
C ILE A 315 -9.24 -1.10 -9.45
N LEU A 316 -8.89 -2.39 -9.38
CA LEU A 316 -7.80 -2.98 -10.17
C LEU A 316 -8.12 -2.98 -11.66
N TYR A 317 -9.38 -3.18 -12.05
CA TYR A 317 -9.82 -3.04 -13.44
C TYR A 317 -9.63 -1.62 -13.96
N TRP A 318 -10.01 -0.59 -13.18
CA TRP A 318 -9.78 0.80 -13.56
C TRP A 318 -8.30 1.17 -13.61
N ALA A 319 -7.50 0.65 -12.68
CA ALA A 319 -6.05 0.83 -12.69
C ALA A 319 -5.43 0.20 -13.93
N ALA A 320 -5.78 -1.05 -14.24
CA ALA A 320 -5.19 -1.82 -15.33
C ALA A 320 -5.62 -1.36 -16.73
N THR A 321 -6.84 -0.83 -16.89
CA THR A 321 -7.34 -0.30 -18.17
C THR A 321 -6.86 1.11 -18.48
N GLY A 322 -6.06 1.74 -17.62
CA GLY A 322 -5.67 3.14 -17.77
C GLY A 322 -6.79 4.13 -17.41
N ARG A 323 -7.95 3.66 -16.92
CA ARG A 323 -9.11 4.49 -16.59
C ARG A 323 -8.94 5.31 -15.31
N HIS A 324 -7.92 5.04 -14.50
CA HIS A 324 -7.60 5.76 -13.27
C HIS A 324 -7.42 7.29 -13.45
N ASN A 325 -7.11 7.76 -14.65
CA ASN A 325 -6.99 9.19 -14.96
C ASN A 325 -8.28 9.81 -15.54
N THR A 326 -9.30 9.02 -15.86
CA THR A 326 -10.50 9.55 -16.54
C THR A 326 -11.23 10.63 -15.72
N PRO A 327 -11.64 11.74 -16.36
CA PRO A 327 -12.31 12.85 -15.67
C PRO A 327 -13.70 12.46 -15.12
N ALA A 328 -14.28 11.37 -15.62
CA ALA A 328 -15.54 10.78 -15.16
C ALA A 328 -15.49 10.35 -13.69
N LEU A 329 -14.32 9.91 -13.21
CA LEU A 329 -14.13 9.52 -11.81
C LEU A 329 -14.06 10.74 -10.86
N GLY A 330 -13.79 11.95 -11.38
CA GLY A 330 -13.79 13.19 -10.59
C GLY A 330 -12.99 13.09 -9.29
N LEU A 331 -13.63 13.45 -8.17
CA LEU A 331 -13.04 13.37 -6.83
C LEU A 331 -12.74 11.93 -6.38
N LEU A 332 -13.54 10.96 -6.82
CA LEU A 332 -13.35 9.55 -6.48
C LEU A 332 -12.05 9.00 -7.10
N GLY A 333 -11.68 9.46 -8.30
CA GLY A 333 -10.38 9.13 -8.90
C GLY A 333 -9.19 9.65 -8.07
N VAL A 334 -9.32 10.85 -7.50
CA VAL A 334 -8.29 11.43 -6.61
C VAL A 334 -8.26 10.71 -5.26
N LEU A 335 -9.40 10.31 -4.71
CA LEU A 335 -9.44 9.56 -3.45
C LEU A 335 -8.83 8.16 -3.59
N LEU A 336 -9.11 7.48 -4.71
CA LEU A 336 -8.67 6.09 -4.92
C LEU A 336 -7.25 5.98 -5.47
N PHE A 337 -6.83 6.94 -6.29
CA PHE A 337 -5.57 6.91 -7.02
C PHE A 337 -4.84 8.25 -6.92
N GLY A 338 -4.95 8.96 -5.78
CA GLY A 338 -4.42 10.32 -5.55
C GLY A 338 -3.05 10.56 -6.18
N ALA A 339 -2.72 11.79 -6.60
CA ALA A 339 -1.55 12.19 -7.42
C ALA A 339 -0.90 11.12 -8.34
N THR A 340 -0.78 11.40 -9.65
CA THR A 340 -0.07 10.51 -10.58
C THR A 340 1.29 10.09 -10.01
N PRO A 341 1.56 8.78 -9.89
CA PRO A 341 2.75 8.31 -9.23
C PRO A 341 3.95 8.83 -10.01
N PRO A 342 5.03 9.23 -9.31
CA PRO A 342 6.21 9.72 -9.97
C PRO A 342 6.74 8.70 -10.98
N PRO A 343 7.37 9.15 -12.08
CA PRO A 343 7.97 8.25 -13.06
C PRO A 343 8.96 7.31 -12.35
N SER A 344 9.01 6.07 -12.82
CA SER A 344 9.79 5.03 -12.14
C SER A 344 11.27 5.42 -12.06
N PRO A 345 12.03 4.87 -11.09
CA PRO A 345 13.45 5.21 -10.92
C PRO A 345 14.25 5.07 -12.21
N VAL A 346 13.91 4.06 -13.02
CA VAL A 346 14.53 3.82 -14.33
C VAL A 346 14.22 4.96 -15.31
N HIS A 347 12.99 5.46 -15.35
CA HIS A 347 12.64 6.62 -16.19
C HIS A 347 13.33 7.90 -15.74
N ARG A 348 13.48 8.11 -14.42
CA ARG A 348 14.23 9.25 -13.88
C ARG A 348 15.69 9.19 -14.31
N VAL A 349 16.33 8.03 -14.14
CA VAL A 349 17.71 7.82 -14.59
C VAL A 349 17.81 7.98 -16.10
N ALA A 350 16.90 7.38 -16.88
CA ALA A 350 16.91 7.51 -18.34
C ALA A 350 16.72 8.97 -18.82
N ALA A 351 15.84 9.74 -18.17
CA ALA A 351 15.64 11.15 -18.49
C ALA A 351 16.90 11.98 -18.18
N VAL A 352 17.53 11.75 -17.04
CA VAL A 352 18.80 12.39 -16.66
C VAL A 352 19.94 11.98 -17.61
N THR A 353 20.01 10.71 -18.01
CA THR A 353 21.01 10.24 -18.97
C THR A 353 20.81 10.89 -20.34
N ARG A 354 19.56 11.07 -20.79
CA ARG A 354 19.27 11.78 -22.05
C ARG A 354 19.64 13.25 -21.98
N SER A 355 19.32 13.95 -20.88
CA SER A 355 19.71 15.34 -20.71
C SER A 355 21.22 15.50 -20.62
N LEU A 356 21.90 14.59 -19.91
CA LEU A 356 23.36 14.54 -19.85
C LEU A 356 23.98 14.27 -21.22
N GLY A 357 23.38 13.40 -22.03
CA GLY A 357 23.79 13.16 -23.41
C GLY A 357 23.67 14.42 -24.28
N ALA A 358 22.59 15.18 -24.13
CA ALA A 358 22.41 16.46 -24.84
C ALA A 358 23.44 17.51 -24.41
N VAL A 359 23.72 17.62 -23.10
CA VAL A 359 24.76 18.52 -22.58
C VAL A 359 26.14 18.12 -23.08
N LYS A 360 26.49 16.82 -23.01
CA LYS A 360 27.75 16.28 -23.53
C LYS A 360 27.92 16.58 -25.03
N SER A 361 26.86 16.43 -25.82
CA SER A 361 26.88 16.76 -27.25
C SER A 361 27.19 18.23 -27.49
N LYS A 362 26.54 19.14 -26.75
CA LYS A 362 26.81 20.59 -26.82
C LYS A 362 28.24 20.95 -26.39
N LEU A 363 28.74 20.32 -25.32
CA LEU A 363 30.11 20.53 -24.85
C LEU A 363 31.14 20.04 -25.88
N ASN A 364 30.91 18.87 -26.49
CA ASN A 364 31.74 18.37 -27.57
C ASN A 364 31.73 19.29 -28.79
N ALA A 365 30.55 19.80 -29.19
CA ALA A 365 30.45 20.77 -30.27
C ALA A 365 31.23 22.06 -29.95
N GLY A 366 31.08 22.60 -28.72
CA GLY A 366 31.85 23.76 -28.27
C GLY A 366 33.36 23.50 -28.23
N ALA A 367 33.78 22.31 -27.80
CA ALA A 367 35.18 21.91 -27.82
C ALA A 367 35.74 21.81 -29.24
N ILE A 368 34.96 21.29 -30.19
CA ILE A 368 35.34 21.26 -31.62
C ILE A 368 35.49 22.68 -32.14
N VAL A 369 34.50 23.55 -31.92
CA VAL A 369 34.55 24.96 -32.36
C VAL A 369 35.77 25.68 -31.76
N LYS A 370 36.02 25.52 -30.46
CA LYS A 370 37.19 26.11 -29.80
C LYS A 370 38.49 25.60 -30.40
N ASN A 371 38.62 24.29 -30.62
CA ASN A 371 39.82 23.71 -31.23
C ASN A 371 40.01 24.19 -32.67
N THR A 372 38.94 24.31 -33.46
CA THR A 372 38.99 24.85 -34.81
C THR A 372 39.42 26.32 -34.81
N ALA A 373 38.82 27.15 -33.97
CA ALA A 373 39.18 28.57 -33.83
C ALA A 373 40.62 28.77 -33.36
N LEU A 374 41.13 27.88 -32.48
CA LEU A 374 42.52 27.92 -32.04
C LEU A 374 43.50 27.41 -33.10
N ARG A 375 43.08 26.57 -34.05
CA ARG A 375 43.95 26.05 -35.12
C ARG A 375 44.03 27.00 -36.31
N ASP A 376 42.97 27.72 -36.62
CA ASP A 376 42.94 28.75 -37.65
C ASP A 376 43.65 30.04 -37.21
N ALA A 377 44.55 30.57 -38.04
CA ALA A 377 45.35 31.74 -37.69
C ALA A 377 44.54 33.06 -37.67
N ASP A 378 43.57 33.22 -38.57
CA ASP A 378 42.71 34.42 -38.65
C ASP A 378 41.73 34.44 -37.47
N LEU A 379 41.03 33.31 -37.21
CA LEU A 379 40.09 33.21 -36.09
C LEU A 379 40.77 33.35 -34.73
N ARG A 380 41.98 32.79 -34.56
CA ARG A 380 42.79 32.98 -33.35
C ARG A 380 43.16 34.44 -33.16
N GLY A 381 43.61 35.12 -34.22
CA GLY A 381 43.94 36.55 -34.20
C GLY A 381 42.74 37.41 -33.80
N ARG A 382 41.57 37.17 -34.39
CA ARG A 382 40.32 37.88 -34.04
C ARG A 382 39.87 37.60 -32.60
N THR A 383 39.97 36.36 -32.14
CA THR A 383 39.62 35.98 -30.76
C THR A 383 40.54 36.67 -29.77
N GLN A 384 41.86 36.68 -30.02
CA GLN A 384 42.83 37.39 -29.18
C GLN A 384 42.61 38.90 -29.19
N ALA A 385 42.36 39.50 -30.36
CA ALA A 385 42.06 40.92 -30.48
C ALA A 385 40.77 41.31 -29.75
N TYR A 386 39.73 40.47 -29.82
CA TYR A 386 38.50 40.66 -29.07
C TYR A 386 38.76 40.65 -27.55
N TRP A 387 39.43 39.62 -27.03
CA TRP A 387 39.72 39.52 -25.60
C TRP A 387 40.67 40.63 -25.12
N ALA A 388 41.68 40.99 -25.92
CA ALA A 388 42.57 42.11 -25.61
C ALA A 388 41.79 43.44 -25.57
N ARG A 389 40.87 43.66 -26.52
CA ARG A 389 39.99 44.83 -26.52
C ARG A 389 39.07 44.84 -25.31
N GLU A 390 38.47 43.71 -24.97
CA GLU A 390 37.58 43.60 -23.80
C GLU A 390 38.33 43.89 -22.50
N VAL A 391 39.53 43.32 -22.32
CA VAL A 391 40.38 43.62 -21.14
C VAL A 391 40.74 45.09 -21.09
N MET A 392 41.12 45.70 -22.21
CA MET A 392 41.41 47.13 -22.29
C MET A 392 40.17 48.00 -21.98
N LEU A 393 39.00 47.63 -22.48
CA LEU A 393 37.75 48.34 -22.22
C LEU A 393 37.33 48.21 -20.76
N VAL A 394 37.42 47.02 -20.17
CA VAL A 394 37.14 46.79 -18.74
C VAL A 394 38.14 47.54 -17.88
N ALA A 395 39.43 47.55 -18.23
CA ALA A 395 40.45 48.31 -17.53
C ALA A 395 40.18 49.82 -17.61
N ALA A 396 39.90 50.35 -18.79
CA ALA A 396 39.54 51.76 -18.98
C ALA A 396 38.26 52.14 -18.22
N ALA A 397 37.24 51.28 -18.24
CA ALA A 397 36.03 51.49 -17.44
C ALA A 397 36.33 51.45 -15.93
N MET A 398 37.29 50.64 -15.47
CA MET A 398 37.76 50.60 -14.09
C MET A 398 38.71 51.76 -13.73
N GLU A 399 39.11 52.62 -14.68
CA GLU A 399 39.84 53.86 -14.38
C GLU A 399 38.86 55.02 -14.09
N GLU A 400 37.61 54.91 -14.53
CA GLU A 400 36.58 55.90 -14.24
C GLU A 400 36.23 55.90 -12.75
N ARG A 401 36.40 57.06 -12.12
CA ARG A 401 36.24 57.21 -10.66
C ARG A 401 34.82 56.87 -10.20
N GLU A 402 33.80 57.17 -11.01
CA GLU A 402 32.40 56.83 -10.72
C GLU A 402 32.15 55.31 -10.76
N VAL A 403 32.82 54.58 -11.65
CA VAL A 403 32.72 53.12 -11.76
C VAL A 403 33.45 52.45 -10.60
N LEU A 404 34.63 52.94 -10.23
CA LEU A 404 35.37 52.46 -9.05
C LEU A 404 34.59 52.67 -7.76
N GLU A 405 34.03 53.87 -7.55
CA GLU A 405 33.22 54.19 -6.38
C GLU A 405 31.94 53.36 -6.36
N GLY A 406 31.30 53.14 -7.53
CA GLY A 406 30.13 52.27 -7.65
C GLY A 406 30.41 50.79 -7.39
N VAL A 407 31.52 50.25 -7.89
CA VAL A 407 31.96 48.87 -7.63
C VAL A 407 32.33 48.70 -6.16
N ASN A 408 33.01 49.68 -5.55
CA ASN A 408 33.39 49.66 -4.14
C ASN A 408 32.15 49.75 -3.23
N ASP A 409 31.18 50.64 -3.53
CA ASP A 409 29.88 50.68 -2.83
C ASP A 409 29.14 49.35 -2.95
N ALA A 410 29.13 48.75 -4.15
CA ALA A 410 28.51 47.46 -4.36
C ALA A 410 29.19 46.36 -3.53
N LEU A 411 30.52 46.28 -3.53
CA LEU A 411 31.30 45.29 -2.78
C LEU A 411 31.20 45.45 -1.25
N LEU A 412 31.13 46.69 -0.74
CA LEU A 412 31.06 46.94 0.70
C LEU A 412 29.64 46.86 1.26
N ASN A 413 28.66 47.38 0.52
CA ASN A 413 27.31 47.62 1.08
C ASN A 413 26.23 46.71 0.50
N ARG A 414 26.43 46.09 -0.67
CA ARG A 414 25.34 45.39 -1.40
C ARG A 414 25.65 43.95 -1.78
N ILE A 415 26.93 43.59 -1.90
CA ILE A 415 27.40 42.28 -2.37
C ILE A 415 28.04 41.53 -1.22
N ASP A 416 27.41 40.43 -0.82
CA ASP A 416 28.00 39.48 0.12
C ASP A 416 28.89 38.50 -0.65
N MET A 417 30.20 38.76 -0.63
CA MET A 417 31.18 37.94 -1.35
C MET A 417 31.20 36.48 -0.86
N GLN A 418 30.91 36.23 0.43
CA GLN A 418 30.85 34.86 0.94
C GLN A 418 29.64 34.13 0.38
N ARG A 419 28.50 34.80 0.29
CA ARG A 419 27.29 34.24 -0.32
C ARG A 419 27.47 33.98 -1.81
N ILE A 420 28.10 34.89 -2.57
CA ILE A 420 28.40 34.67 -3.98
C ILE A 420 29.35 33.49 -4.16
N THR A 421 30.39 33.39 -3.32
CA THR A 421 31.34 32.27 -3.37
C THR A 421 30.64 30.94 -3.06
N GLN A 422 29.74 30.93 -2.09
CA GLN A 422 28.94 29.76 -1.74
C GLN A 422 27.95 29.39 -2.86
N ASP A 423 27.27 30.37 -3.47
CA ASP A 423 26.36 30.16 -4.59
C ASP A 423 27.11 29.67 -5.84
N ALA A 424 28.32 30.16 -6.09
CA ALA A 424 29.19 29.70 -7.17
C ALA A 424 29.67 28.25 -6.93
N GLU A 425 30.05 27.91 -5.70
CA GLU A 425 30.42 26.56 -5.31
C GLU A 425 29.23 25.59 -5.43
N LEU A 426 28.04 26.00 -5.00
CA LEU A 426 26.80 25.24 -5.20
C LEU A 426 26.45 25.08 -6.68
N TYR A 427 26.63 26.14 -7.49
CA TYR A 427 26.42 26.07 -8.93
C TYR A 427 27.40 25.10 -9.59
N ALA A 428 28.68 25.18 -9.25
CA ALA A 428 29.72 24.26 -9.76
C ALA A 428 29.42 22.81 -9.38
N GLN A 429 29.02 22.54 -8.14
CA GLN A 429 28.60 21.22 -7.67
C GLN A 429 27.33 20.69 -8.36
N ASN A 430 26.43 21.58 -8.77
CA ASN A 430 25.20 21.19 -9.47
C ASN A 430 25.41 20.99 -10.99
N VAL A 431 26.38 21.67 -11.59
CA VAL A 431 26.73 21.53 -13.02
C VAL A 431 27.60 20.29 -13.26
N VAL A 432 28.45 19.92 -12.31
CA VAL A 432 29.19 18.66 -12.32
C VAL A 432 28.71 17.84 -11.12
N PRO A 433 27.70 16.97 -11.27
CA PRO A 433 27.31 16.06 -10.21
C PRO A 433 28.42 15.02 -10.04
N SER A 434 29.45 15.38 -9.29
CA SER A 434 30.45 14.44 -8.83
C SER A 434 29.73 13.49 -7.89
N ALA A 435 29.81 12.18 -8.18
CA ALA A 435 29.31 11.15 -7.29
C ALA A 435 29.84 11.45 -5.88
N ALA A 436 28.93 11.72 -4.94
CA ALA A 436 29.27 12.17 -3.60
C ALA A 436 30.34 11.25 -2.98
N PRO A 437 31.49 11.79 -2.53
CA PRO A 437 32.37 11.02 -1.67
C PRO A 437 31.63 10.76 -0.37
N LEU A 438 31.69 9.51 0.11
CA LEU A 438 31.22 9.10 1.43
C LEU A 438 31.72 10.12 2.47
N ARG A 439 30.78 10.75 3.20
CA ARG A 439 31.08 11.64 4.33
C ARG A 439 32.09 10.96 5.25
N GLN A 440 33.32 11.46 5.29
CA GLN A 440 34.19 11.24 6.44
C GLN A 440 33.68 12.12 7.58
N PRO A 441 33.66 11.62 8.82
CA PRO A 441 33.21 12.39 9.96
C PRO A 441 34.15 13.58 10.18
N THR A 442 33.56 14.75 10.38
CA THR A 442 34.22 16.04 10.64
C THR A 442 35.22 15.90 11.80
N PRO A 443 36.49 16.33 11.65
CA PRO A 443 37.37 16.49 12.81
C PRO A 443 36.81 17.63 13.66
N GLN A 444 36.64 17.38 14.96
CA GLN A 444 36.22 18.40 15.92
C GLN A 444 37.24 19.57 15.94
N PRO A 445 36.81 20.81 16.19
CA PRO A 445 37.71 21.95 16.32
C PRO A 445 38.61 21.75 17.55
N GLN A 446 39.93 21.75 17.34
CA GLN A 446 40.88 21.86 18.44
C GLN A 446 40.77 23.27 19.06
N PRO A 447 40.74 23.39 20.41
CA PRO A 447 40.75 24.69 21.07
C PRO A 447 42.07 25.42 20.80
N GLN A 448 41.97 26.69 20.38
CA GLN A 448 43.09 27.60 20.13
C GLN A 448 43.94 27.77 21.40
N GLN A 449 45.25 27.54 21.29
CA GLN A 449 46.23 27.95 22.29
C GLN A 449 46.38 29.49 22.24
N PRO A 450 46.38 30.18 23.40
CA PRO A 450 46.65 31.61 23.46
C PRO A 450 48.15 31.92 23.26
N PRO A 451 48.50 33.15 22.83
CA PRO A 451 49.85 33.55 22.46
C PRO A 451 50.85 33.49 23.63
N GLN A 452 52.09 33.12 23.29
CA GLN A 452 53.20 32.74 24.20
C GLN A 452 53.76 33.84 25.13
N SER A 453 53.12 35.01 25.24
CA SER A 453 53.63 36.11 26.07
C SER A 453 53.30 36.00 27.57
N GLU A 454 52.48 35.02 27.98
CA GLU A 454 52.02 34.90 29.38
C GLU A 454 52.76 33.80 30.19
N GLN A 455 53.43 32.85 29.53
CA GLN A 455 54.10 31.72 30.20
C GLN A 455 55.46 32.04 30.83
N GLN A 456 56.07 33.18 30.52
CA GLN A 456 57.35 33.57 31.15
C GLN A 456 57.20 34.25 32.52
N ARG A 457 55.99 34.68 32.91
CA ARG A 457 55.76 35.31 34.22
C ARG A 457 55.47 34.32 35.35
N GLU A 458 55.15 33.07 35.03
CA GLU A 458 54.77 32.06 36.04
C GLU A 458 55.88 31.03 36.34
N SER A 459 56.90 30.94 35.48
CA SER A 459 58.04 30.03 35.63
C SER A 459 58.99 30.37 36.79
N THR A 460 58.89 31.55 37.41
CA THR A 460 59.75 31.96 38.54
C THR A 460 59.18 31.63 39.92
N ARG A 461 57.96 31.09 40.04
CA ARG A 461 57.32 30.91 41.36
C ARG A 461 57.19 29.47 41.88
N SER A 462 57.43 28.43 41.09
CA SER A 462 57.18 27.05 41.53
C SER A 462 58.41 26.14 41.37
N ARG A 463 59.43 26.36 42.23
CA ARG A 463 60.53 25.41 42.42
C ARG A 463 60.82 25.19 43.91
N ALA A 464 59.90 24.50 44.56
CA ALA A 464 60.05 23.72 45.79
C ALA A 464 58.75 22.90 45.88
N SER A 465 58.66 21.57 45.95
CA SER A 465 59.49 20.54 46.58
C SER A 465 59.01 19.14 46.12
N THR A 466 59.96 18.25 45.78
CA THR A 466 60.08 16.77 45.94
C THR A 466 58.88 15.77 46.04
N PRO A 467 59.10 14.46 45.72
CA PRO A 467 58.16 13.64 44.94
C PRO A 467 57.86 12.20 45.49
N VAL A 468 57.16 11.38 44.67
CA VAL A 468 57.20 9.90 44.52
C VAL A 468 56.29 8.98 45.37
N ALA A 469 55.44 8.21 44.67
CA ALA A 469 55.24 6.74 44.72
C ALA A 469 53.98 6.38 43.88
N GLU A 470 54.02 5.79 42.68
CA GLU A 470 54.35 4.41 42.27
C GLU A 470 53.31 3.35 42.71
N GLY A 471 52.74 2.58 41.76
CA GLY A 471 52.13 1.27 42.06
C GLY A 471 50.95 0.75 41.20
N SER A 472 51.28 -0.10 40.22
CA SER A 472 50.60 -1.33 39.72
C SER A 472 49.11 -1.32 39.29
N LEU A 473 48.70 -1.70 38.07
CA LEU A 473 48.68 -3.02 37.37
C LEU A 473 47.86 -4.14 38.05
N THR A 474 46.73 -4.54 37.42
CA THR A 474 46.22 -5.94 37.20
C THR A 474 44.91 -5.85 36.37
N LYS A 475 44.78 -6.29 35.12
CA LYS A 475 44.72 -7.64 34.50
C LYS A 475 43.54 -8.54 34.96
N ARG A 476 42.58 -8.72 34.03
CA ARG A 476 41.70 -9.88 33.74
C ARG A 476 41.08 -10.68 34.91
N LYS A 477 39.75 -10.72 34.93
CA LYS A 477 38.94 -11.83 34.38
C LYS A 477 37.59 -11.34 33.93
#